data_AF-A0A365HBS0-F1
#
_entry.id   AF-A0A365HBS0-F1
#
_cell.length_a   1.000
_cell.length_b   1.000
_cell.length_c   1.000
_cell.angle_alpha   90.00
_cell.angle_beta   90.00
_cell.angle_gamma   90.00
#
_symmetry.space_group_name_H-M   'P 1'
#
loop_
_entity.id
_entity.type
_entity.pdbx_description
1 polymer ?
#
loop_
_entity_poly.entity_id
_entity_poly.type
_entity_poly.pdbx_seq_one_letter_code
_entity_poly.pdbx_strand_id
1 'polypeptide(L)'
;MAAAGLAPRDLAGRPRPVVFADIVSVGGTFEALYGLIRDWIDDERVPWRAVRPKLRFLGVTARKHTSPTTWRWQQRSAWTADLPPRAVVNVSLAPDVWRCLGEVQHKLTRSFHRGRWADPEVTRPPRDEAARAALAEAVSLVRAGRDREVRRRLARVMAGEPAVTEPWLRALAAELRA
;
A
#
# COMPACT_ATOMS: atom_id res chain seq x y z
N MET A 1 -10.86 3.74 -11.82
CA MET A 1 -11.10 3.89 -10.37
C MET A 1 -12.54 3.55 -9.96
N ALA A 2 -13.56 4.01 -10.70
CA ALA A 2 -14.96 3.63 -10.44
C ALA A 2 -15.16 2.10 -10.36
N ALA A 3 -14.62 1.35 -11.33
CA ALA A 3 -14.65 -0.11 -11.34
C ALA A 3 -14.00 -0.78 -10.11
N ALA A 4 -13.16 -0.07 -9.36
CA ALA A 4 -12.57 -0.55 -8.10
C ALA A 4 -13.40 -0.15 -6.86
N GLY A 5 -14.61 0.38 -7.05
CA GLY A 5 -15.50 0.87 -5.98
C GLY A 5 -14.95 2.09 -5.25
N LEU A 6 -14.20 2.94 -5.98
CA LEU A 6 -13.61 4.19 -5.49
C LEU A 6 -14.37 5.42 -5.97
N ALA A 7 -15.56 5.27 -6.57
CA ALA A 7 -16.37 6.44 -6.92
C ALA A 7 -16.80 7.18 -5.65
N PRO A 8 -16.94 8.52 -5.68
CA PRO A 8 -17.32 9.33 -4.52
C PRO A 8 -18.55 8.80 -3.77
N ARG A 9 -19.60 8.42 -4.51
CA ARG A 9 -20.84 7.86 -3.94
C ARG A 9 -20.61 6.50 -3.29
N ASP A 10 -19.84 5.63 -3.93
CA ASP A 10 -19.47 4.33 -3.36
C ASP A 10 -18.73 4.56 -2.05
N LEU A 11 -17.68 5.38 -2.07
CA LEU A 11 -16.87 5.70 -0.90
C LEU A 11 -17.73 6.20 0.27
N ALA A 12 -18.64 7.14 0.02
CA ALA A 12 -19.55 7.67 1.04
C ALA A 12 -20.42 6.57 1.69
N GLY A 13 -20.93 5.63 0.89
CA GLY A 13 -21.80 4.54 1.35
C GLY A 13 -21.06 3.34 1.96
N ARG A 14 -19.72 3.26 1.83
CA ARG A 14 -18.99 2.07 2.28
C ARG A 14 -19.10 1.83 3.78
N PRO A 15 -19.31 0.58 4.22
CA PRO A 15 -19.33 0.25 5.65
C PRO A 15 -17.94 0.40 6.28
N ARG A 16 -16.88 0.07 5.53
CA ARG A 16 -15.49 0.13 5.99
C ARG A 16 -14.65 1.07 5.13
N PRO A 17 -13.66 1.77 5.71
CA PRO A 17 -12.72 2.59 4.94
C PRO A 17 -11.97 1.75 3.90
N VAL A 18 -11.60 2.40 2.80
CA VAL A 18 -10.60 1.88 1.87
C VAL A 18 -9.20 2.26 2.37
N VAL A 19 -8.25 1.35 2.24
CA VAL A 19 -6.85 1.58 2.59
C VAL A 19 -6.02 1.59 1.32
N PHE A 20 -5.37 2.71 1.04
CA PHE A 20 -4.32 2.82 0.04
C PHE A 20 -2.98 2.53 0.70
N ALA A 21 -2.30 1.47 0.27
CA ALA A 21 -1.01 1.08 0.81
C ALA A 21 0.06 1.17 -0.27
N ASP A 22 1.20 1.75 0.05
CA ASP A 22 2.32 1.89 -0.89
C ASP A 22 3.67 1.95 -0.16
N ILE A 23 4.75 1.66 -0.88
CA ILE A 23 6.13 1.86 -0.42
C ILE A 23 6.48 3.33 -0.61
N VAL A 24 6.70 4.04 0.48
CA VAL A 24 6.78 5.50 0.47
C VAL A 24 8.19 6.00 0.70
N SER A 25 8.73 6.68 -0.31
CA SER A 25 9.93 7.52 -0.18
C SER A 25 9.57 8.94 0.26
N VAL A 26 8.76 9.66 -0.54
CA VAL A 26 8.40 11.07 -0.30
C VAL A 26 6.89 11.38 -0.22
N GLY A 27 6.01 10.45 -0.58
CA GLY A 27 4.55 10.59 -0.45
C GLY A 27 3.82 11.21 -1.65
N GLY A 28 4.52 11.59 -2.71
CA GLY A 28 3.93 12.26 -3.88
C GLY A 28 2.83 11.45 -4.60
N THR A 29 2.94 10.12 -4.64
CA THR A 29 1.88 9.25 -5.21
C THR A 29 0.58 9.39 -4.44
N PHE A 30 0.63 9.40 -3.10
CA PHE A 30 -0.56 9.57 -2.27
C PHE A 30 -1.15 10.97 -2.38
N GLU A 31 -0.31 12.00 -2.48
CA GLU A 31 -0.77 13.37 -2.72
C GLU A 31 -1.51 13.50 -4.05
N ALA A 32 -0.94 12.97 -5.15
CA ALA A 32 -1.58 12.99 -6.45
C ALA A 32 -2.91 12.21 -6.45
N LEU A 33 -2.95 11.04 -5.81
CA LEU A 33 -4.16 10.25 -5.67
C LEU A 33 -5.23 10.98 -4.83
N TYR A 34 -4.82 11.60 -3.72
CA TYR A 34 -5.72 12.39 -2.88
C TYR A 34 -6.33 13.56 -3.65
N GLY A 35 -5.51 14.34 -4.38
CA GLY A 35 -5.99 15.44 -5.21
C GLY A 35 -7.01 14.97 -6.23
N LEU A 36 -6.71 13.90 -6.96
CA LEU A 36 -7.63 13.35 -7.96
C LEU A 36 -8.96 12.86 -7.35
N ILE A 37 -8.93 12.28 -6.14
CA ILE A 37 -10.15 11.90 -5.42
C ILE A 37 -10.92 13.15 -4.97
N ARG A 38 -10.25 14.19 -4.49
CA ARG A 38 -10.90 15.45 -4.06
C ARG A 38 -11.58 16.14 -5.23
N ASP A 39 -10.90 16.26 -6.36
CA ASP A 39 -11.45 16.84 -7.58
C ASP A 39 -12.70 16.07 -8.02
N TRP A 40 -12.64 14.74 -8.03
CA TRP A 40 -13.79 13.91 -8.41
C TRP A 40 -14.98 14.02 -7.44
N ILE A 41 -14.72 14.15 -6.13
CA ILE A 41 -15.77 14.39 -5.12
C ILE A 41 -16.46 15.73 -5.36
N ASP A 42 -15.67 16.76 -5.67
CA ASP A 42 -16.17 18.11 -5.91
C ASP A 42 -16.97 18.15 -7.22
N ASP A 43 -16.53 17.45 -8.27
CA ASP A 43 -17.25 17.27 -9.54
C ASP A 43 -18.61 16.58 -9.35
N GLU A 44 -18.67 15.49 -8.56
CA GLU A 44 -19.92 14.75 -8.28
C GLU A 44 -20.76 15.37 -7.15
N ARG A 45 -20.28 16.45 -6.54
CA ARG A 45 -20.90 17.15 -5.40
C ARG A 45 -21.25 16.24 -4.23
N VAL A 46 -20.43 15.23 -3.98
CA VAL A 46 -20.62 14.33 -2.82
C VAL A 46 -20.10 15.04 -1.56
N PRO A 47 -20.84 15.02 -0.43
CA PRO A 47 -20.38 15.70 0.78
C PRO A 47 -19.04 15.15 1.29
N TRP A 48 -17.98 15.98 1.31
CA TRP A 48 -16.65 15.58 1.77
C TRP A 48 -16.67 14.93 3.17
N ARG A 49 -17.51 15.44 4.07
CA ARG A 49 -17.71 14.89 5.42
C ARG A 49 -18.09 13.40 5.44
N ALA A 50 -18.77 12.92 4.40
CA ALA A 50 -19.18 11.52 4.27
C ALA A 50 -18.03 10.64 3.74
N VAL A 51 -17.16 11.21 2.89
CA VAL A 51 -16.06 10.48 2.24
C VAL A 51 -14.78 10.47 3.06
N ARG A 52 -14.39 11.60 3.69
CA ARG A 52 -13.14 11.71 4.46
C ARG A 52 -12.91 10.62 5.53
N PRO A 53 -13.91 10.13 6.30
CA PRO A 53 -13.66 9.06 7.26
C PRO A 53 -13.44 7.70 6.59
N LYS A 54 -13.69 7.58 5.29
CA LYS A 54 -13.62 6.34 4.49
C LYS A 54 -12.30 6.19 3.75
N LEU A 55 -11.40 7.17 3.83
CA LEU A 55 -10.07 7.11 3.22
C LEU A 55 -9.00 6.82 4.28
N ARG A 56 -8.11 5.88 3.99
CA ARG A 56 -6.92 5.56 4.80
C ARG A 56 -5.71 5.42 3.87
N PHE A 57 -4.55 5.84 4.37
CA PHE A 57 -3.26 5.78 3.70
C PHE A 57 -2.27 5.08 4.63
N LEU A 58 -1.69 3.99 4.16
CA LEU A 58 -0.70 3.19 4.86
C LEU A 58 0.65 3.30 4.13
N GLY A 59 1.58 4.05 4.70
CA GLY A 59 2.93 4.18 4.17
C GLY A 59 3.84 3.05 4.68
N VAL A 60 4.41 2.26 3.77
CA VAL A 60 5.50 1.33 4.07
C VAL A 60 6.82 2.08 3.91
N THR A 61 7.46 2.42 5.02
CA THR A 61 8.65 3.30 5.05
C THR A 61 9.92 2.56 5.46
N ALA A 62 11.09 3.05 5.05
CA ALA A 62 12.34 2.57 5.62
C ALA A 62 12.40 2.93 7.12
N ARG A 63 12.76 1.95 7.96
CA ARG A 63 12.94 2.16 9.40
C ARG A 63 14.09 3.12 9.62
N LYS A 64 13.81 4.22 10.31
CA LYS A 64 14.78 5.20 10.78
C LYS A 64 14.87 5.12 12.30
N HIS A 65 15.83 5.85 12.88
CA HIS A 65 15.89 6.03 14.34
C HIS A 65 14.57 6.57 14.89
N THR A 66 14.22 6.14 16.10
CA THR A 66 13.05 6.66 16.82
C THR A 66 13.43 7.99 17.48
N SER A 67 13.09 9.10 16.84
CA SER A 67 13.24 10.46 17.39
C SER A 67 12.02 11.31 17.00
N PRO A 68 11.61 12.29 17.83
CA PRO A 68 10.63 13.29 17.44
C PRO A 68 11.02 14.07 16.18
N THR A 69 12.33 14.23 15.94
CA THR A 69 12.89 14.93 14.77
C THR A 69 13.05 14.04 13.55
N THR A 70 12.76 12.74 13.67
CA THR A 70 12.86 11.81 12.55
C THR A 70 11.87 12.22 11.47
N TRP A 71 12.42 12.56 10.31
CA TRP A 71 11.65 12.93 9.14
C TRP A 71 10.61 11.86 8.79
N ARG A 72 9.35 12.28 8.63
CA ARG A 72 8.23 11.45 8.15
C ARG A 72 7.56 12.15 6.99
N TRP A 73 7.28 11.41 5.91
CA TRP A 73 6.73 11.98 4.68
C TRP A 73 5.43 12.75 4.94
N GLN A 74 4.53 12.22 5.78
CA GLN A 74 3.23 12.83 6.03
C GLN A 74 3.33 14.20 6.71
N GLN A 75 4.39 14.48 7.46
CA GLN A 75 4.60 15.78 8.12
C GLN A 75 4.86 16.90 7.11
N ARG A 76 5.24 16.57 5.88
CA ARG A 76 5.49 17.53 4.79
C ARG A 76 4.36 17.57 3.76
N SER A 77 3.26 16.85 4.01
CA SER A 77 2.14 16.72 3.10
C SER A 77 0.91 17.41 3.70
N ALA A 78 0.68 18.67 3.31
CA ALA A 78 -0.39 19.50 3.88
C ALA A 78 -1.78 18.86 3.77
N TRP A 79 -2.04 18.13 2.69
CA TRP A 79 -3.31 17.43 2.45
C TRP A 79 -3.68 16.41 3.55
N THR A 80 -2.69 15.91 4.30
CA THR A 80 -2.95 14.95 5.37
C THR A 80 -3.73 15.56 6.52
N ALA A 81 -3.70 16.89 6.69
CA ALA A 81 -4.46 17.62 7.70
C ALA A 81 -5.98 17.62 7.43
N ASP A 82 -6.40 17.38 6.19
CA ASP A 82 -7.83 17.32 5.82
C ASP A 82 -8.51 16.02 6.27
N LEU A 83 -7.72 15.05 6.69
CA LEU A 83 -8.16 13.72 7.08
C LEU A 83 -8.18 13.52 8.60
N PRO A 84 -8.95 12.54 9.11
CA PRO A 84 -8.91 12.19 10.53
C PRO A 84 -7.49 11.83 11.00
N PRO A 85 -7.13 12.05 12.28
CA PRO A 85 -5.76 11.83 12.80
C PRO A 85 -5.18 10.42 12.63
N ARG A 86 -6.02 9.40 12.41
CA ARG A 86 -5.61 8.00 12.16
C ARG A 86 -5.75 7.57 10.70
N ALA A 87 -5.98 8.53 9.81
CA ALA A 87 -6.16 8.24 8.40
C ALA A 87 -4.84 7.95 7.69
N VAL A 88 -3.74 8.50 8.19
CA VAL A 88 -2.40 8.30 7.63
C VAL A 88 -1.53 7.62 8.67
N VAL A 89 -1.15 6.38 8.40
CA VAL A 89 -0.35 5.55 9.30
C VAL A 89 0.85 4.98 8.55
N ASN A 90 1.93 4.70 9.28
CA ASN A 90 3.12 4.09 8.69
C ASN A 90 3.46 2.76 9.36
N VAL A 91 3.93 1.82 8.57
CA VAL A 91 4.66 0.63 9.01
C VAL A 91 6.08 0.71 8.47
N SER A 92 7.05 0.29 9.26
CA SER A 92 8.46 0.41 8.87
C SER A 92 9.12 -0.94 8.63
N LEU A 93 9.88 -1.03 7.55
CA LEU A 93 10.70 -2.19 7.19
C LEU A 93 12.19 -1.91 7.46
N ALA A 94 12.99 -2.96 7.65
CA ALA A 94 14.44 -2.81 7.66
C ALA A 94 14.90 -2.08 6.39
N PRO A 95 15.87 -1.14 6.45
CA PRO A 95 16.28 -0.32 5.31
C PRO A 95 16.61 -1.13 4.06
N ASP A 96 17.30 -2.27 4.20
CA ASP A 96 17.65 -3.13 3.07
C ASP A 96 16.44 -3.80 2.43
N VAL A 97 15.47 -4.23 3.23
CA VAL A 97 14.22 -4.81 2.72
C VAL A 97 13.40 -3.74 2.01
N TRP A 98 13.31 -2.55 2.61
CA TRP A 98 12.64 -1.42 1.98
C TRP A 98 13.30 -1.05 0.66
N ARG A 99 14.63 -0.98 0.61
CA ARG A 99 15.41 -0.66 -0.61
C ARG A 99 15.26 -1.75 -1.67
N CYS A 100 15.28 -3.01 -1.27
CA CYS A 100 15.01 -4.14 -2.16
C CYS A 100 13.66 -3.94 -2.85
N LEU A 101 12.60 -3.72 -2.07
CA LEU A 101 11.24 -3.57 -2.59
C LEU A 101 10.98 -2.21 -3.26
N GLY A 102 11.69 -1.14 -2.91
CA GLY A 102 11.43 0.20 -3.42
C GLY A 102 12.27 0.59 -4.63
N GLU A 103 13.52 0.14 -4.67
CA GLU A 103 14.55 0.68 -5.58
C GLU A 103 15.24 -0.40 -6.43
N VAL A 104 15.55 -1.55 -5.85
CA VAL A 104 16.42 -2.55 -6.50
C VAL A 104 15.64 -3.60 -7.28
N GLN A 105 14.55 -4.12 -6.71
CA GLN A 105 13.75 -5.16 -7.34
C GLN A 105 13.11 -4.63 -8.62
N HIS A 106 13.45 -5.25 -9.74
CA HIS A 106 12.90 -4.90 -11.03
C HIS A 106 11.38 -5.11 -11.05
N LYS A 107 10.65 -4.11 -11.53
CA LYS A 107 9.18 -4.10 -11.50
C LYS A 107 8.61 -4.80 -12.73
N LEU A 108 7.67 -5.70 -12.51
CA LEU A 108 6.92 -6.37 -13.58
C LEU A 108 5.98 -5.42 -14.34
N THR A 109 5.65 -4.29 -13.73
CA THR A 109 4.79 -3.26 -14.30
C THR A 109 5.57 -1.98 -14.46
N ARG A 110 5.36 -1.29 -15.59
CA ARG A 110 5.89 0.05 -15.80
C ARG A 110 5.26 1.03 -14.81
N SER A 111 6.03 2.03 -14.40
CA SER A 111 5.49 3.17 -13.65
C SER A 111 4.36 3.83 -14.44
N PHE A 112 3.22 4.02 -13.78
CA PHE A 112 1.99 4.55 -14.37
C PHE A 112 1.73 6.00 -13.96
N HIS A 113 2.58 6.90 -14.46
CA HIS A 113 2.44 8.35 -14.24
C HIS A 113 1.55 9.01 -15.30
N ARG A 114 1.15 10.27 -15.09
CA ARG A 114 0.25 11.04 -15.98
C ARG A 114 0.54 10.91 -17.48
N GLY A 115 1.81 10.99 -17.88
CA GLY A 115 2.22 10.89 -19.29
C GLY A 115 2.06 9.50 -19.93
N ARG A 116 1.67 8.49 -19.15
CA ARG A 116 1.46 7.10 -19.58
C ARG A 116 0.01 6.64 -19.42
N TRP A 117 -0.90 7.50 -18.96
CA TRP A 117 -2.30 7.12 -18.74
C TRP A 117 -3.04 6.74 -20.03
N ALA A 118 -2.67 7.37 -21.15
CA ALA A 118 -3.23 7.08 -22.47
C ALA A 118 -2.31 6.18 -23.32
N ASP A 119 -1.18 5.71 -22.77
CA ASP A 119 -0.22 4.91 -23.52
C ASP A 119 -0.69 3.45 -23.59
N PRO A 120 -1.06 2.93 -24.78
CA PRO A 120 -1.54 1.56 -24.92
C PRO A 120 -0.46 0.53 -24.56
N GLU A 121 0.82 0.87 -24.68
CA GLU A 121 1.94 -0.02 -24.37
C GLU A 121 2.06 -0.30 -22.86
N VAL A 122 1.45 0.51 -22.00
CA VAL A 122 1.42 0.23 -20.54
C VAL A 122 0.72 -1.09 -20.23
N THR A 123 -0.29 -1.44 -21.03
CA THR A 123 -1.02 -2.70 -20.84
C THR A 123 -0.27 -3.92 -21.36
N ARG A 124 0.84 -3.72 -22.08
CA ARG A 124 1.67 -4.80 -22.61
C ARG A 124 2.76 -5.16 -21.59
N PRO A 125 2.79 -6.41 -21.09
CA PRO A 125 3.82 -6.83 -20.15
C PRO A 125 5.22 -6.76 -20.81
N PRO A 126 6.24 -6.24 -20.12
CA PRO A 126 7.61 -6.31 -20.59
C PRO A 126 8.07 -7.78 -20.70
N ARG A 127 8.86 -8.09 -21.74
CA ARG A 127 9.35 -9.46 -22.04
C ARG A 127 10.87 -9.56 -22.16
N ASP A 128 11.58 -8.50 -21.78
CA ASP A 128 13.04 -8.48 -21.71
C ASP A 128 13.57 -9.41 -20.60
N GLU A 129 14.89 -9.61 -20.58
CA GLU A 129 15.55 -10.53 -19.65
C GLU A 129 15.35 -10.11 -18.19
N ALA A 130 15.37 -8.81 -17.89
CA ALA A 130 15.16 -8.29 -16.54
C ALA A 130 13.73 -8.56 -16.05
N ALA A 131 12.73 -8.37 -16.91
CA ALA A 131 11.34 -8.70 -16.62
C ALA A 131 11.13 -10.19 -16.39
N ARG A 132 11.82 -11.06 -17.15
CA ARG A 132 11.77 -12.52 -16.94
C ARG A 132 12.41 -12.93 -15.62
N ALA A 133 13.55 -12.35 -15.26
CA ALA A 133 14.20 -12.60 -13.98
C ALA A 133 13.33 -12.17 -12.80
N ALA A 134 12.75 -10.97 -12.87
CA ALA A 134 11.79 -10.48 -11.88
C ALA A 134 10.55 -11.38 -11.77
N LEU A 135 10.08 -11.91 -12.90
CA LEU A 135 8.91 -12.81 -12.92
C LEU A 135 9.25 -14.15 -12.26
N ALA A 136 10.44 -14.68 -12.53
CA ALA A 136 10.92 -15.89 -11.87
C ALA A 136 11.05 -15.70 -10.36
N GLU A 137 11.56 -14.55 -9.90
CA GLU A 137 11.59 -14.19 -8.47
C GLU A 137 10.18 -14.12 -7.88
N ALA A 138 9.25 -13.43 -8.52
CA ALA A 138 7.86 -13.33 -8.07
C ALA A 138 7.18 -14.71 -7.96
N VAL A 139 7.38 -15.58 -8.96
CA VAL A 139 6.89 -16.97 -8.93
C VAL A 139 7.52 -17.76 -7.79
N SER A 140 8.82 -17.59 -7.54
CA SER A 140 9.52 -18.22 -6.43
C SER A 140 8.93 -17.80 -5.07
N LEU A 141 8.67 -16.50 -4.88
CA LEU A 141 8.03 -15.98 -3.68
C LEU A 141 6.62 -16.53 -3.47
N VAL A 142 5.81 -16.62 -4.53
CA VAL A 142 4.47 -17.22 -4.47
C VAL A 142 4.54 -18.70 -4.11
N ARG A 143 5.49 -19.45 -4.69
CA ARG A 143 5.72 -20.86 -4.36
C ARG A 143 6.13 -21.03 -2.90
N ALA A 144 7.08 -20.22 -2.44
CA ALA A 144 7.50 -20.21 -1.03
C ALA A 144 6.32 -19.88 -0.10
N GLY A 145 5.48 -18.89 -0.43
CA GLY A 145 4.31 -18.54 0.39
C GLY A 145 3.21 -19.63 0.43
N ARG A 146 3.24 -20.58 -0.51
CA ARG A 146 2.35 -21.75 -0.54
C ARG A 146 2.98 -22.98 0.11
N ASP A 147 4.29 -22.99 0.29
CA ASP A 147 4.99 -24.07 0.97
C ASP A 147 4.56 -24.18 2.44
N ARG A 148 4.30 -25.40 2.89
CA ARG A 148 3.77 -25.65 4.23
C ARG A 148 4.78 -25.31 5.32
N GLU A 149 6.06 -25.57 5.10
CA GLU A 149 7.10 -25.28 6.09
C GLU A 149 7.34 -23.78 6.23
N VAL A 150 7.38 -23.07 5.11
CA VAL A 150 7.46 -21.60 5.08
C VAL A 150 6.26 -20.99 5.79
N ARG A 151 5.04 -21.42 5.47
CA ARG A 151 3.81 -20.94 6.13
C ARG A 151 3.82 -21.20 7.64
N ARG A 152 4.22 -22.40 8.08
CA ARG A 152 4.39 -22.71 9.51
C ARG A 152 5.46 -21.85 10.17
N ARG A 153 6.56 -21.55 9.48
CA ARG A 153 7.60 -20.64 9.98
C ARG A 153 7.06 -19.23 10.14
N LEU A 154 6.33 -18.71 9.14
CA LEU A 154 5.66 -17.40 9.24
C LEU A 154 4.67 -17.35 10.40
N ALA A 155 3.83 -18.38 10.55
CA ALA A 155 2.87 -18.46 11.64
C ALA A 155 3.52 -18.54 13.04
N ARG A 156 4.74 -19.10 13.14
CA ARG A 156 5.53 -19.08 14.38
C ARG A 156 6.11 -17.71 14.67
N VAL A 157 6.67 -17.04 13.67
CA VAL A 157 7.18 -15.67 13.80
C VAL A 157 6.05 -14.73 14.23
N MET A 158 4.91 -14.76 13.55
CA MET A 158 3.73 -13.95 13.90
C MET A 158 3.21 -14.22 15.32
N ALA A 159 3.27 -15.47 15.78
CA ALA A 159 2.85 -15.82 17.13
C ALA A 159 3.81 -15.31 18.23
N GLY A 160 5.07 -14.99 17.87
CA GLY A 160 6.04 -14.38 18.77
C GLY A 160 5.92 -12.86 18.88
N GLU A 161 5.12 -12.21 18.01
CA GLU A 161 4.94 -10.77 18.05
C GLU A 161 3.95 -10.36 19.16
N PRO A 162 4.17 -9.23 19.85
CA PRO A 162 3.25 -8.75 20.89
C PRO A 162 1.80 -8.60 20.42
N ALA A 163 1.60 -8.31 19.13
CA ALA A 163 0.29 -8.18 18.51
C ALA A 163 -0.49 -9.51 18.43
N VAL A 164 0.08 -10.66 18.82
CA VAL A 164 -0.64 -11.95 18.87
C VAL A 164 -1.79 -11.93 19.88
N THR A 165 -1.78 -10.98 20.81
CA THR A 165 -2.89 -10.70 21.73
C THR A 165 -4.13 -10.16 21.00
N GLU A 166 -3.99 -9.71 19.75
CA GLU A 166 -5.10 -9.25 18.93
C GLU A 166 -5.79 -10.42 18.20
N PRO A 167 -7.14 -10.48 18.19
CA PRO A 167 -7.88 -11.54 17.52
C PRO A 167 -7.55 -11.69 16.02
N TRP A 168 -7.29 -10.58 15.33
CA TRP A 168 -7.02 -10.58 13.89
C TRP A 168 -5.68 -11.27 13.55
N LEU A 169 -4.64 -11.09 14.37
CA LEU A 169 -3.34 -11.72 14.11
C LEU A 169 -3.38 -13.21 14.45
N ARG A 170 -4.15 -13.60 15.49
CA ARG A 170 -4.38 -15.02 15.78
C ARG A 170 -5.12 -15.73 14.65
N ALA A 171 -6.17 -15.10 14.11
CA ALA A 171 -6.91 -15.65 12.98
C ALA A 171 -5.99 -15.85 11.76
N LEU A 172 -5.19 -14.83 11.41
CA LEU A 172 -4.22 -14.92 10.31
C LEU A 172 -3.17 -16.02 10.55
N ALA A 173 -2.61 -16.10 11.76
CA ALA A 173 -1.64 -17.14 12.10
C ALA A 173 -2.24 -18.55 12.04
N ALA A 174 -3.53 -18.71 12.36
CA ALA A 174 -4.26 -19.97 12.22
C ALA A 174 -4.50 -20.33 10.75
N GLU A 175 -4.92 -19.38 9.91
CA GLU A 175 -5.10 -19.56 8.47
C GLU A 175 -3.80 -19.99 7.77
N LEU A 176 -2.64 -19.49 8.23
CA LEU A 176 -1.35 -19.90 7.69
C LEU A 176 -0.99 -21.37 8.02
N ARG A 177 -1.54 -21.92 9.11
CA ARG A 177 -1.27 -23.31 9.55
C ARG A 177 -2.20 -24.33 8.90
N ALA A 178 -3.38 -23.90 8.48
CA ALA A 178 -4.29 -24.68 7.64
C ALA A 178 -3.65 -24.95 6.27
#